data_AF-A0A2T4D7D0-F1
#
_entry.id   AF-A0A2T4D7D0-F1
#
_cell.length_a   1.000
_cell.length_b   1.000
_cell.length_c   1.000
_cell.angle_alpha   90.00
_cell.angle_beta   90.00
_cell.angle_gamma   90.00
#
_symmetry.space_group_name_H-M   'P 1'
#
loop_
_entity.id
_entity.type
_entity.pdbx_description
1 polymer ?
#
loop_
_entity_poly.entity_id
_entity_poly.type
_entity_poly.pdbx_seq_one_letter_code
_entity_poly.pdbx_strand_id
1 'polypeptide(L)'
;HLIFIGPVKIKYIVAVYIIMSILGSAGANAGGNIAHLGGAGIGFLYVRGLQAGNDFGLWIQKFLEGITNLFKSKPKIRVTHRSNKTSSSSSARNASKGNGNSAKSSDVAQEEIDRILDKISEKGYESLSKDEKQKLFNASKK
;
A
#
# COMPACT_ATOMS: atom_id res chain seq x y z
N HIS A 1 9.72 -1.20 39.44
CA HIS A 1 10.16 -1.05 40.84
C HIS A 1 11.67 -1.25 40.85
N LEU A 2 12.46 -0.30 41.38
CA LEU A 2 13.90 -0.49 41.58
C LEU A 2 14.10 -1.10 42.96
N ILE A 3 14.82 -2.23 43.05
CA ILE A 3 14.95 -3.06 44.26
C ILE A 3 15.45 -2.28 45.48
N PHE A 4 16.27 -1.24 45.27
CA PHE A 4 16.86 -0.42 46.35
C PHE A 4 16.24 0.99 46.53
N ILE A 5 15.43 1.46 45.59
CA ILE A 5 14.98 2.88 45.54
C ILE A 5 13.44 3.00 45.60
N GLY A 6 12.72 1.87 45.48
CA GLY A 6 11.26 1.86 45.47
C GLY A 6 10.64 2.27 44.12
N PRO A 7 9.37 2.72 44.08
CA PRO A 7 8.69 3.12 42.86
C PRO A 7 9.16 4.49 42.38
N VAL A 8 10.09 4.49 41.42
CA VAL A 8 10.58 5.71 40.77
C VAL A 8 9.75 5.99 39.51
N LYS A 9 9.20 7.21 39.39
CA LYS A 9 8.47 7.65 38.18
C LYS A 9 9.45 7.73 36.99
N ILE A 10 9.03 7.24 35.82
CA ILE A 10 9.83 7.22 34.57
C ILE A 10 10.50 8.56 34.27
N LYS A 11 9.81 9.67 34.56
CA LYS A 11 10.31 11.03 34.33
C LYS A 11 11.67 11.32 34.99
N TYR A 12 11.95 10.72 36.15
CA TYR A 12 13.22 10.93 36.86
C TYR A 12 14.36 10.15 36.20
N ILE A 13 14.10 8.94 35.72
CA ILE A 13 15.07 8.13 34.99
C ILE A 13 15.45 8.82 33.68
N VAL A 14 14.44 9.32 32.95
CA VAL A 14 14.64 10.10 31.72
C VAL A 14 15.43 11.38 31.98
N ALA A 15 15.11 12.13 33.05
CA ALA A 15 15.82 13.35 33.41
C ALA A 15 17.30 13.09 33.72
N VAL A 16 17.62 12.08 34.54
CA VAL A 16 19.01 11.70 34.86
C VAL A 16 19.76 11.27 33.61
N TYR A 17 19.14 10.49 32.72
CA TYR A 17 19.75 10.07 31.47
C TYR A 17 20.08 11.25 30.54
N ILE A 18 19.17 12.22 30.40
CA ILE A 18 19.41 13.45 29.62
C ILE A 18 20.56 14.25 30.22
N ILE A 19 20.57 14.44 31.54
CA ILE A 19 21.64 15.14 32.25
C ILE A 19 22.98 14.44 32.01
N MET A 20 23.05 13.12 32.17
CA MET A 20 24.29 12.38 31.98
C MET A 20 24.76 12.37 30.52
N SER A 21 23.81 12.33 29.57
CA SER A 21 24.09 12.48 28.15
C SER A 21 24.67 13.85 27.80
N ILE A 22 24.28 14.92 28.49
CA ILE A 22 24.81 16.28 28.31
C ILE A 22 26.16 16.44 29.02
N LEU A 23 26.32 15.90 30.23
CA LEU A 23 27.61 15.96 30.94
C LEU A 23 28.71 15.16 30.23
N GLY A 24 28.39 13.97 29.70
CA GLY A 24 29.32 13.18 28.89
C GLY A 24 29.59 13.73 27.50
N SER A 25 28.85 14.78 27.11
CA SER A 25 28.94 15.43 25.81
C SER A 25 30.01 16.53 25.79
N ALA A 26 30.45 17.04 26.95
CA ALA A 26 31.44 18.11 27.06
C ALA A 26 32.85 17.65 26.60
N GLY A 27 33.11 17.75 25.31
CA GLY A 27 34.38 17.40 24.64
C GLY A 27 34.37 17.82 23.17
N ALA A 28 35.34 17.35 22.37
CA ALA A 28 35.58 17.74 20.96
C ALA A 28 34.39 17.51 19.97
N ASN A 29 33.27 16.94 20.44
CA ASN A 29 32.10 16.60 19.65
C ASN A 29 30.93 17.57 19.87
N ALA A 30 31.17 18.87 19.73
CA ALA A 30 30.13 19.90 19.85
C ALA A 30 28.89 19.61 18.96
N GLY A 31 29.09 19.02 17.77
CA GLY A 31 28.01 18.60 16.88
C GLY A 31 27.11 17.49 17.46
N GLY A 32 27.69 16.52 18.18
CA GLY A 32 26.91 15.45 18.83
C GLY A 32 26.02 15.98 19.95
N ASN A 33 26.50 16.98 20.67
CA ASN A 33 25.78 17.61 21.78
C ASN A 33 24.55 18.36 21.27
N ILE A 34 24.75 19.14 20.20
CA ILE A 34 23.68 19.88 19.52
C ILE A 34 22.65 18.89 18.95
N ALA A 35 23.08 17.75 18.41
CA ALA A 35 22.17 16.71 17.92
C ALA A 35 21.32 16.09 19.04
N HIS A 36 21.89 15.82 20.22
CA HIS A 36 21.13 15.31 21.37
C HIS A 36 20.11 16.33 21.89
N LEU A 37 20.52 17.58 22.07
CA LEU A 37 19.64 18.67 22.47
C LEU A 37 18.52 18.91 21.44
N GLY A 38 18.87 18.88 20.15
CA GLY A 38 17.92 18.99 19.04
C GLY A 38 16.93 17.84 19.02
N GLY A 39 17.39 16.59 19.17
CA GLY A 39 16.53 15.42 19.23
C GLY A 39 15.58 15.44 20.43
N ALA A 40 16.06 15.84 21.61
CA ALA A 40 15.24 16.01 22.81
C ALA A 40 14.18 17.11 22.63
N GLY A 41 14.56 18.25 22.05
CA GLY A 41 13.65 19.36 21.76
C GLY A 41 12.58 19.00 20.73
N ILE A 42 12.96 18.41 19.60
CA ILE A 42 12.04 17.95 18.57
C ILE A 42 11.10 16.88 19.12
N GLY A 43 11.61 15.92 19.89
CA GLY A 43 10.79 14.89 20.54
C GLY A 43 9.76 15.48 21.51
N PHE A 44 10.15 16.48 22.30
CA PHE A 44 9.22 17.20 23.18
C PHE A 44 8.14 17.95 22.39
N LEU A 45 8.52 18.69 21.33
CA LEU A 45 7.58 19.41 20.47
C LEU A 45 6.59 18.44 19.79
N TYR A 46 7.08 17.28 19.33
CA TYR A 46 6.24 16.24 18.75
C TYR A 46 5.20 15.72 19.73
N VAL A 47 5.61 15.32 20.94
CA VAL A 47 4.69 14.85 22.00
C VAL A 47 3.68 15.93 22.38
N ARG A 48 4.13 17.20 22.48
CA ARG A 48 3.25 18.33 22.77
C ARG A 48 2.23 18.58 21.65
N GLY A 49 2.66 18.45 20.40
CA GLY A 49 1.78 18.52 19.22
C GLY A 49 0.72 17.43 19.25
N LEU A 50 1.11 16.18 19.53
CA LEU A 50 0.18 15.06 19.67
C LEU A 50 -0.84 15.29 20.79
N GLN A 51 -0.41 15.81 21.94
CA GLN A 51 -1.31 16.15 23.05
C GLN A 51 -2.29 17.27 22.68
N ALA A 52 -1.89 18.19 21.80
CA ALA A 52 -2.76 19.24 21.24
C ALA A 52 -3.65 18.75 20.09
N GLY A 53 -3.59 17.45 19.73
CA GLY A 53 -4.36 16.85 18.64
C GLY A 53 -3.75 17.07 17.25
N ASN A 54 -2.56 17.65 17.16
CA ASN A 54 -1.88 17.90 15.89
C ASN A 54 -0.86 16.80 15.61
N ASP A 55 -1.24 15.83 14.77
CA ASP A 55 -0.39 14.71 14.39
C ASP A 55 0.58 15.09 13.26
N PHE A 56 1.72 15.69 13.64
CA PHE A 56 2.84 15.95 12.71
C PHE A 56 3.46 14.66 12.14
N GLY A 57 3.21 13.51 12.78
CA GLY A 57 3.68 12.20 12.36
C GLY A 57 3.04 11.76 11.04
N LEU A 58 1.84 12.23 10.72
CA LEU A 58 1.13 11.82 9.50
C LEU A 58 1.91 12.17 8.22
N TRP A 59 2.52 13.36 8.17
CA TRP A 59 3.34 13.76 7.02
C TRP A 59 4.64 12.96 6.94
N ILE A 60 5.30 12.74 8.08
CA ILE A 60 6.51 11.92 8.16
C ILE A 60 6.22 10.48 7.72
N GLN A 61 5.10 9.90 8.15
CA GLN A 61 4.69 8.54 7.79
C GLN A 61 4.46 8.41 6.29
N LYS A 62 3.72 9.35 5.67
CA LYS A 62 3.51 9.35 4.22
C LYS A 62 4.82 9.50 3.44
N PHE A 63 5.74 10.32 3.93
CA PHE A 63 7.07 10.47 3.33
C PHE A 63 7.88 9.17 3.43
N LEU A 64 7.99 8.57 4.62
CA LEU A 64 8.68 7.30 4.81
C LEU A 64 8.04 6.18 4.00
N GLU A 65 6.71 6.13 3.95
CA GLU A 65 5.97 5.15 3.15
C GLU A 65 6.28 5.30 1.66
N GLY A 66 6.31 6.54 1.15
CA GLY A 66 6.76 6.86 -0.20
C GLY A 66 8.17 6.34 -0.49
N ILE A 67 9.13 6.60 0.40
CA ILE A 67 10.50 6.07 0.27
C ILE A 67 10.50 4.54 0.31
N THR A 68 9.81 3.92 1.26
CA THR A 68 9.81 2.44 1.36
C THR A 68 9.16 1.79 0.16
N ASN A 69 8.14 2.42 -0.44
CA ASN A 69 7.47 1.93 -1.63
C ASN A 69 8.37 1.98 -2.87
N LEU A 70 9.40 2.85 -2.91
CA LEU A 70 10.43 2.82 -3.95
C LEU A 70 11.34 1.58 -3.83
N PHE A 71 11.56 1.08 -2.62
CA PHE A 71 12.42 -0.10 -2.37
C PHE A 71 11.63 -1.42 -2.29
N LYS A 72 10.30 -1.37 -2.17
CA LYS A 72 9.46 -2.58 -2.22
C LYS A 72 9.34 -3.07 -3.65
N SER A 73 9.85 -4.26 -3.90
CA SER A 73 9.61 -4.97 -5.16
C SER A 73 8.10 -5.20 -5.32
N LYS A 74 7.54 -4.80 -6.47
CA LYS A 74 6.10 -4.95 -6.74
C LYS A 74 5.73 -6.44 -6.59
N PRO A 75 4.69 -6.79 -5.80
CA PRO A 75 4.27 -8.18 -5.71
C PRO A 75 3.89 -8.65 -7.11
N LYS A 76 4.50 -9.75 -7.56
CA LYS A 76 4.11 -10.44 -8.80
C LYS A 76 2.69 -10.93 -8.58
N ILE A 77 1.71 -10.16 -9.05
CA ILE A 77 0.31 -10.59 -9.05
C ILE A 77 0.26 -11.82 -9.96
N ARG A 78 0.27 -13.00 -9.34
CA ARG A 78 0.04 -14.26 -10.04
C ARG A 78 -1.47 -14.43 -10.06
N VAL A 79 -2.09 -14.06 -11.17
CA VAL A 79 -3.48 -14.40 -11.46
C VAL A 79 -3.51 -15.91 -11.65
N THR A 80 -3.71 -16.66 -10.56
CA THR A 80 -4.12 -18.05 -10.69
C THR A 80 -5.58 -18.02 -11.08
N HIS A 81 -5.85 -18.21 -12.38
CA HIS A 81 -7.15 -18.71 -12.79
C HIS A 81 -7.40 -19.99 -12.00
N ARG A 82 -8.33 -19.90 -11.04
CA ARG A 82 -8.89 -21.06 -10.35
C ARG A 82 -9.74 -21.81 -11.38
N SER A 83 -9.07 -22.52 -12.28
CA SER A 83 -9.67 -23.67 -12.94
C SER A 83 -9.94 -24.67 -11.81
N ASN A 84 -11.18 -24.68 -11.34
CA ASN A 84 -11.64 -25.70 -10.43
C ASN A 84 -11.54 -27.04 -11.18
N LYS A 85 -10.63 -27.89 -10.70
CA LYS A 85 -10.44 -29.29 -11.12
C LYS A 85 -11.72 -30.10 -10.88
N THR A 86 -11.96 -31.11 -11.73
CA THR A 86 -12.11 -32.56 -11.40
C THR A 86 -12.62 -33.30 -12.65
N SER A 87 -11.77 -33.97 -13.43
CA SER A 87 -11.37 -35.39 -13.33
C SER A 87 -12.35 -36.39 -13.96
N SER A 88 -12.08 -36.80 -15.20
CA SER A 88 -12.27 -38.19 -15.66
C SER A 88 -11.58 -38.41 -17.01
N SER A 89 -10.63 -39.36 -17.00
CA SER A 89 -10.25 -40.26 -18.11
C SER A 89 -10.13 -39.69 -19.54
N SER A 90 -8.89 -39.64 -20.01
CA SER A 90 -8.58 -39.82 -21.42
C SER A 90 -9.03 -41.21 -21.91
N SER A 91 -9.62 -41.22 -23.11
CA SER A 91 -9.86 -42.36 -24.00
C SER A 91 -11.01 -43.30 -23.64
N ALA A 92 -12.16 -43.13 -24.29
CA ALA A 92 -12.41 -43.73 -25.61
C ALA A 92 -13.94 -43.82 -25.86
N ARG A 93 -14.31 -43.56 -27.12
CA ARG A 93 -15.53 -44.02 -27.81
C ARG A 93 -16.83 -43.22 -27.59
N ASN A 94 -17.24 -42.69 -28.73
CA ASN A 94 -18.59 -42.65 -29.27
C ASN A 94 -19.60 -41.60 -28.77
N ALA A 95 -20.22 -41.02 -29.81
CA ALA A 95 -21.57 -40.49 -29.90
C ALA A 95 -21.78 -38.98 -29.63
N SER A 96 -22.19 -38.34 -30.73
CA SER A 96 -23.24 -37.33 -30.79
C SER A 96 -22.86 -35.86 -30.60
N LYS A 97 -22.76 -35.16 -31.74
CA LYS A 97 -23.61 -34.01 -32.12
C LYS A 97 -23.86 -32.96 -31.00
N GLY A 98 -23.24 -31.78 -31.13
CA GLY A 98 -23.75 -30.57 -30.44
C GLY A 98 -22.78 -29.40 -30.28
N ASN A 99 -22.69 -28.54 -31.31
CA ASN A 99 -22.60 -27.07 -31.23
C ASN A 99 -21.61 -26.40 -30.22
N GLY A 100 -20.36 -26.13 -30.64
CA GLY A 100 -19.29 -25.59 -29.78
C GLY A 100 -18.62 -24.27 -30.21
N ASN A 101 -19.28 -23.41 -31.01
CA ASN A 101 -18.65 -22.20 -31.56
C ASN A 101 -18.91 -20.88 -30.81
N SER A 102 -19.71 -20.86 -29.73
CA SER A 102 -20.19 -19.60 -29.13
C SER A 102 -19.35 -19.06 -27.98
N ALA A 103 -18.51 -19.88 -27.33
CA ALA A 103 -17.75 -19.47 -26.15
C ALA A 103 -16.47 -18.69 -26.49
N LYS A 104 -15.83 -19.00 -27.63
CA LYS A 104 -14.59 -18.31 -28.04
C LYS A 104 -14.83 -16.91 -28.59
N SER A 105 -16.01 -16.67 -29.18
CA SER A 105 -16.42 -15.34 -29.67
C SER A 105 -16.83 -14.40 -28.54
N SER A 106 -17.36 -14.93 -27.42
CA SER A 106 -17.74 -14.10 -26.28
C SER A 106 -16.53 -13.57 -25.51
N ASP A 107 -15.45 -14.34 -25.39
CA ASP A 107 -14.23 -13.89 -24.71
C ASP A 107 -13.55 -12.74 -25.48
N VAL A 108 -13.50 -12.82 -26.82
CA VAL A 108 -12.95 -11.74 -27.67
C VAL A 108 -13.83 -10.48 -27.60
N ALA A 109 -15.15 -10.64 -27.54
CA ALA A 109 -16.07 -9.52 -27.39
C ALA A 109 -15.93 -8.83 -26.02
N GLN A 110 -15.70 -9.60 -24.96
CA GLN A 110 -15.50 -9.07 -23.62
C GLN A 110 -14.19 -8.28 -23.50
N GLU A 111 -13.09 -8.80 -24.06
CA GLU A 111 -11.82 -8.07 -24.09
C GLU A 111 -11.93 -6.71 -24.81
N GLU A 112 -12.74 -6.65 -25.87
CA GLU A 112 -12.97 -5.40 -26.60
C GLU A 112 -13.82 -4.40 -25.79
N ILE A 113 -14.80 -4.88 -25.03
CA ILE A 113 -15.59 -4.06 -24.10
C ILE A 113 -14.70 -3.49 -23.00
N ASP A 114 -13.82 -4.30 -22.41
CA ASP A 114 -12.94 -3.86 -21.33
C ASP A 114 -11.98 -2.76 -21.81
N ARG A 115 -11.43 -2.88 -23.03
CA ARG A 115 -10.61 -1.82 -23.65
C ARG A 115 -11.37 -0.51 -23.86
N ILE A 116 -12.67 -0.58 -24.20
CA ILE A 116 -13.53 0.60 -24.34
C ILE A 116 -13.74 1.26 -22.97
N LEU A 117 -13.94 0.47 -21.91
CA LEU A 117 -14.10 0.97 -20.54
C LEU A 117 -12.82 1.67 -20.03
N ASP A 118 -11.64 1.12 -20.32
CA ASP A 118 -10.36 1.75 -19.98
C ASP A 118 -10.20 3.11 -20.66
N LYS A 119 -10.56 3.21 -21.95
CA LYS A 119 -10.50 4.46 -22.72
C LYS A 119 -11.45 5.51 -22.17
N ILE A 120 -12.66 5.11 -21.73
CA ILE A 120 -13.58 6.02 -21.03
C ILE A 120 -12.97 6.50 -19.72
N SER A 121 -12.33 5.62 -18.95
CA SER A 121 -11.71 5.98 -17.67
C SER A 121 -10.59 7.00 -17.81
N GLU A 122 -9.82 6.96 -18.90
CA GLU A 122 -8.69 7.87 -19.13
C GLU A 122 -9.11 9.18 -19.84
N LYS A 123 -9.98 9.10 -20.85
CA LYS A 123 -10.26 10.21 -21.79
C LYS A 123 -11.72 10.66 -21.82
N GLY A 124 -12.60 9.99 -21.08
CA GLY A 124 -14.03 10.27 -21.03
C GLY A 124 -14.82 9.68 -22.21
N TYR A 125 -16.15 9.65 -22.07
CA TYR A 125 -17.07 9.01 -23.02
C TYR A 125 -17.05 9.62 -24.44
N GLU A 126 -16.76 10.92 -24.55
CA GLU A 126 -16.71 11.60 -25.85
C GLU A 126 -15.49 11.21 -26.69
N SER A 127 -14.51 10.53 -26.11
CA SER A 127 -13.33 10.01 -26.83
C SER A 127 -13.62 8.75 -27.66
N LEU A 128 -14.83 8.17 -27.54
CA LEU A 128 -15.21 6.96 -28.24
C LEU A 128 -15.65 7.22 -29.68
N SER A 129 -15.23 6.33 -30.58
CA SER A 129 -15.73 6.28 -31.96
C SER A 129 -17.20 5.84 -31.98
N LYS A 130 -17.88 6.11 -33.10
CA LYS A 130 -19.28 5.67 -33.29
C LYS A 130 -19.43 4.15 -33.12
N ASP A 131 -18.44 3.38 -33.60
CA ASP A 131 -18.44 1.93 -33.51
C ASP A 131 -18.20 1.44 -32.07
N GLU A 132 -17.30 2.08 -31.32
CA GLU A 132 -17.04 1.77 -29.91
C GLU A 132 -18.29 2.05 -29.04
N LYS A 133 -18.97 3.18 -29.27
CA LYS A 133 -20.23 3.52 -28.58
C LYS A 133 -21.32 2.48 -28.88
N GLN A 134 -21.44 2.03 -30.13
CA GLN A 134 -22.42 1.01 -30.52
C GLN A 134 -22.13 -0.35 -29.85
N LYS A 135 -20.86 -0.75 -29.76
CA LYS A 135 -20.45 -2.00 -29.09
C LYS A 135 -20.77 -1.96 -27.60
N LEU A 136 -20.46 -0.85 -26.93
CA LEU A 136 -20.78 -0.66 -25.51
C LEU A 136 -22.30 -0.70 -25.26
N PHE A 137 -23.10 -0.08 -26.13
CA PHE A 137 -24.55 -0.09 -26.03
C PHE A 137 -25.15 -1.50 -26.24
N ASN A 138 -24.61 -2.26 -27.19
CA ASN A 138 -25.04 -3.63 -27.41
C ASN A 138 -24.68 -4.53 -26.22
N ALA A 139 -23.54 -4.27 -25.58
CA ALA A 139 -23.10 -4.98 -24.38
C ALA A 139 -23.99 -4.67 -23.16
N SER A 140 -24.42 -3.43 -22.97
CA SER A 140 -25.28 -3.05 -21.83
C SER A 140 -26.73 -3.55 -21.94
N LYS A 141 -27.16 -3.95 -23.14
CA LYS A 141 -28.48 -4.54 -23.41
C LYS A 141 -28.54 -6.05 -23.23
N LYS A 142 -27.41 -6.69 -22.96
CA LYS A 142 -27.30 -8.12 -22.73
C LYS A 142 -27.31 -8.41 -21.24
#